data_AF-A0A6A2X7T6-F1
#
_entry.id   AF-A0A6A2X7T6-F1
#
_cell.length_a   1.000
_cell.length_b   1.000
_cell.length_c   1.000
_cell.angle_alpha   90.00
_cell.angle_beta   90.00
_cell.angle_gamma   90.00
#
_symmetry.space_group_name_H-M   'P 1'
#
loop_
_entity.id
_entity.type
_entity.pdbx_description
1 polymer ?
#
loop_
_entity_poly.entity_id
_entity_poly.type
_entity_poly.pdbx_seq_one_letter_code
_entity_poly.pdbx_strand_id
1 'polypeptide(L)'
;MRSKTAKSGVEPSACVELAKHVSLNCPNLQFCGLMTIEMPDYTSTPENFKTLANCRSEFFMTKPYACDPSSLPKYPPCKEMDAKLRDEEARRLRAGGRANADEVKKARAWDRAERPIPAPDAKC
;
A
#
# COMPACT_ATOMS: atom_id res chain seq x y z
N MET A 1 20.75 -8.48 -24.28
CA MET A 1 21.06 -9.40 -23.16
C MET A 1 20.89 -8.63 -21.87
N ARG A 2 19.84 -8.89 -21.08
CA ARG A 2 19.58 -8.17 -19.82
C ARG A 2 20.40 -8.85 -18.73
N SER A 3 21.43 -8.17 -18.22
CA SER A 3 22.25 -8.64 -17.10
C SER A 3 21.32 -8.99 -15.94
N LYS A 4 21.31 -10.26 -15.53
CA LYS A 4 20.55 -10.73 -14.37
C LYS A 4 21.08 -9.99 -13.15
N THR A 5 20.31 -9.01 -12.69
CA THR A 5 20.58 -8.19 -11.52
C THR A 5 20.85 -9.08 -10.31
N ALA A 6 22.05 -9.04 -9.77
CA ALA A 6 22.39 -9.70 -8.52
C ALA A 6 21.50 -9.11 -7.41
N LYS A 7 20.60 -9.92 -6.86
CA LYS A 7 19.79 -9.54 -5.71
C LYS A 7 20.73 -9.56 -4.50
N SER A 8 20.93 -8.41 -3.86
CA SER A 8 21.55 -8.37 -2.55
C SER A 8 20.63 -9.08 -1.57
N GLY A 9 21.10 -10.18 -0.98
CA GLY A 9 20.28 -11.00 -0.10
C GLY A 9 21.01 -12.25 0.34
N VAL A 10 20.47 -12.89 1.36
CA VAL A 10 20.98 -14.13 1.92
C VAL A 10 20.07 -15.25 1.43
N GLU A 11 20.66 -16.34 0.97
CA GLU A 11 19.90 -17.53 0.59
C GLU A 11 19.11 -18.08 1.80
N PRO A 12 17.88 -18.58 1.61
CA PRO A 12 17.04 -19.05 2.72
C PRO A 12 17.72 -20.11 3.59
N SER A 13 18.55 -20.96 3.00
CA SER A 13 19.31 -22.01 3.70
C SER A 13 20.39 -21.46 4.65
N ALA A 14 20.97 -20.30 4.33
CA ALA A 14 22.01 -19.66 5.15
C ALA A 14 21.43 -18.66 6.17
N CYS A 15 20.12 -18.39 6.10
CA CYS A 15 19.45 -17.36 6.90
C CYS A 15 19.59 -17.60 8.41
N VAL A 16 19.39 -18.84 8.86
CA VAL A 16 19.40 -19.19 10.29
C VAL A 16 20.80 -19.07 10.88
N GLU A 17 21.81 -19.53 10.16
CA GLU A 17 23.20 -19.46 10.61
C GLU A 17 23.68 -18.00 10.70
N LEU A 18 23.30 -17.17 9.72
CA LEU A 18 23.60 -15.75 9.79
C LEU A 18 22.89 -15.07 10.97
N ALA A 19 21.61 -15.35 11.18
CA ALA A 19 20.85 -14.77 12.29
C ALA A 19 21.45 -15.14 13.66
N LYS A 20 21.89 -16.40 13.83
CA LYS A 20 22.62 -16.84 15.04
C LYS A 20 23.94 -16.10 15.18
N HIS A 21 24.71 -16.00 14.09
CA HIS A 21 25.99 -15.30 14.11
C HIS A 21 25.82 -13.85 14.54
N VAL A 22 24.86 -13.11 13.96
CA VAL A 22 24.56 -11.73 14.33
C VAL A 22 24.12 -11.64 15.79
N SER A 23 23.22 -12.51 16.23
CA SER A 23 22.69 -12.45 17.60
C SER A 23 23.73 -12.79 18.68
N LEU A 24 24.72 -13.64 18.39
CA LEU A 24 25.68 -14.13 19.38
C LEU A 24 27.00 -13.37 19.35
N ASN A 25 27.46 -12.95 18.18
CA ASN A 25 28.81 -12.40 18.00
C ASN A 25 28.82 -10.87 17.84
N CYS A 26 27.66 -10.23 17.74
CA CYS A 26 27.57 -8.77 17.56
C CYS A 26 26.88 -8.10 18.76
N PRO A 27 27.63 -7.67 19.79
CA PRO A 27 27.04 -7.10 21.02
C PRO A 27 26.34 -5.75 20.80
N ASN A 28 26.68 -5.04 19.71
CA ASN A 28 26.09 -3.74 19.37
C ASN A 28 24.94 -3.84 18.35
N LEU A 29 24.56 -5.05 17.93
CA LEU A 29 23.54 -5.24 16.89
C LEU A 29 22.42 -6.14 17.42
N GLN A 30 21.23 -5.56 17.58
CA GLN A 30 20.05 -6.33 17.95
C GLN A 30 19.41 -6.91 16.69
N PHE A 31 19.35 -8.23 16.61
CA PHE A 31 18.62 -8.91 15.54
C PHE A 31 17.12 -8.91 15.86
N CYS A 32 16.34 -8.13 15.09
CA CYS A 32 14.90 -7.96 15.34
C CYS A 32 14.00 -8.75 14.37
N GLY A 33 14.51 -9.21 13.23
CA GLY A 33 13.68 -9.91 12.24
C GLY A 33 14.32 -10.08 10.87
N LEU A 34 13.54 -10.73 10.00
CA LEU A 34 13.88 -10.99 8.60
C LEU A 34 12.95 -10.20 7.67
N MET A 35 13.46 -9.73 6.54
CA MET A 35 12.70 -8.98 5.52
C MET A 35 12.97 -9.58 4.14
N THR A 36 11.92 -9.66 3.31
CA THR A 36 12.03 -10.03 1.88
C THR A 36 11.51 -8.90 1.00
N ILE A 37 12.10 -8.74 -0.18
CA ILE A 37 11.64 -7.80 -1.21
C ILE A 37 11.24 -8.62 -2.44
N GLU A 38 9.96 -8.59 -2.78
CA GLU A 38 9.40 -9.29 -3.94
C GLU A 38 9.36 -8.41 -5.19
N MET A 39 9.21 -9.04 -6.36
CA MET A 39 8.89 -8.31 -7.59
C MET A 39 7.44 -7.78 -7.54
N PRO A 40 7.16 -6.60 -8.11
CA PRO A 40 5.82 -6.00 -8.11
C PRO A 40 4.77 -6.84 -8.85
N ASP A 41 5.21 -7.76 -9.71
CA ASP A 41 4.34 -8.71 -10.39
C ASP A 41 3.92 -9.83 -9.42
N TYR A 42 2.90 -9.50 -8.62
CA TYR A 42 2.24 -10.31 -7.58
C TYR A 42 1.71 -11.69 -8.05
N THR A 43 1.84 -12.00 -9.34
CA THR A 43 1.44 -13.25 -9.98
C THR A 43 2.42 -14.40 -9.73
N SER A 44 3.62 -14.11 -9.23
CA SER A 44 4.63 -15.10 -8.93
C SER A 44 4.93 -15.14 -7.42
N THR A 45 4.40 -16.18 -6.79
CA THR A 45 4.87 -16.83 -5.54
C THR A 45 4.57 -16.16 -4.18
N PRO A 46 3.43 -16.53 -3.54
CA PRO A 46 3.33 -16.56 -2.07
C PRO A 46 4.44 -17.42 -1.42
N GLU A 47 5.16 -18.24 -2.18
CA GLU A 47 6.22 -19.11 -1.69
C GLU A 47 7.38 -18.34 -1.05
N ASN A 48 7.76 -17.16 -1.53
CA ASN A 48 8.84 -16.40 -0.90
C ASN A 48 8.44 -15.88 0.49
N PHE A 49 7.18 -15.44 0.64
CA PHE A 49 6.63 -15.09 1.96
C PHE A 49 6.50 -16.31 2.88
N LYS A 50 6.15 -17.48 2.34
CA LYS A 50 6.15 -18.75 3.10
C LYS A 50 7.56 -19.12 3.55
N THR A 51 8.55 -19.03 2.66
CA THR A 51 9.96 -19.27 2.95
C THR A 51 10.45 -18.33 4.04
N LEU A 52 10.13 -17.03 3.95
CA LEU A 52 10.42 -16.06 5.01
C LEU A 52 9.78 -16.45 6.35
N ALA A 53 8.51 -16.87 6.33
CA ALA A 53 7.80 -17.31 7.54
C ALA A 53 8.42 -18.58 8.15
N ASN A 54 8.89 -19.51 7.32
CA ASN A 54 9.59 -20.72 7.75
C ASN A 54 10.93 -20.36 8.40
N CYS A 55 11.76 -19.53 7.75
CA CYS A 55 13.03 -19.06 8.32
C CYS A 55 12.83 -18.33 9.65
N ARG A 56 11.76 -17.51 9.76
CA ARG A 56 11.39 -16.86 11.03
C ARG A 56 11.02 -17.89 12.11
N SER A 57 10.22 -18.91 11.77
CA SER A 57 9.80 -19.94 12.75
C SER A 57 10.96 -20.83 13.19
N GLU A 58 11.92 -21.09 12.30
CA GLU A 58 13.11 -21.88 12.59
C GLU A 58 14.09 -21.14 13.50
N PHE A 59 14.21 -19.81 13.34
CA PHE A 59 15.07 -18.99 14.19
C PHE A 59 14.38 -18.54 15.50
N PHE A 60 13.18 -17.98 15.40
CA PHE A 60 12.41 -17.50 16.53
C PHE A 60 11.53 -18.64 17.07
N MET A 61 12.05 -19.39 18.05
CA MET A 61 11.27 -20.47 18.71
C MET A 61 10.10 -19.94 19.55
N THR A 62 10.12 -18.65 19.91
CA THR A 62 9.00 -17.96 20.56
C THR A 62 8.12 -17.32 19.51
N LYS A 63 6.78 -17.44 19.65
CA LYS A 63 5.84 -16.67 18.83
C LYS A 63 6.25 -15.19 18.89
N PRO A 64 6.53 -14.54 17.74
CA PRO A 64 6.79 -13.11 17.74
C PRO A 64 5.52 -12.44 18.26
N TYR A 65 5.60 -11.85 19.43
CA TYR A 65 4.51 -11.03 19.94
C TYR A 65 4.37 -9.82 19.02
N ALA A 66 3.12 -9.48 18.68
CA ALA A 66 2.85 -8.23 18.02
C ALA A 66 3.41 -7.08 18.88
N CYS A 67 3.99 -6.07 18.24
CA CYS A 67 4.33 -4.85 18.96
C CYS A 67 3.08 -4.28 19.62
N ASP A 68 3.23 -3.75 20.83
CA ASP A 68 2.15 -3.03 21.50
C ASP A 68 1.70 -1.86 20.61
N PRO A 69 0.40 -1.68 20.29
CA PRO A 69 -0.07 -0.60 19.43
C PRO A 69 0.34 0.80 19.91
N SER A 70 0.66 0.99 21.20
CA SER A 70 1.16 2.27 21.71
C SER A 70 2.62 2.56 21.28
N SER A 71 3.40 1.52 20.98
CA SER A 71 4.78 1.62 20.49
C SER A 71 4.89 1.90 18.99
N LEU A 72 3.78 1.74 18.25
CA LEU A 72 3.74 2.00 16.81
C LEU A 72 3.58 3.51 16.55
N PRO A 73 4.27 4.07 15.53
CA PRO A 73 4.05 5.46 15.16
C PRO A 73 2.59 5.70 14.76
N LYS A 74 1.96 6.72 15.35
CA LYS A 74 0.63 7.16 14.94
C LYS A 74 0.75 7.98 13.66
N TYR A 75 0.47 7.34 12.53
CA TYR A 75 0.30 8.05 11.27
C TYR A 75 -1.12 8.63 11.19
N PRO A 76 -1.28 9.84 10.62
CA PRO A 76 -2.59 10.32 10.23
C PRO A 76 -3.26 9.30 9.30
N PRO A 77 -4.59 9.11 9.36
CA PRO A 77 -5.27 8.19 8.46
C PRO A 77 -5.13 8.64 7.00
N CYS A 78 -4.17 8.05 6.27
CA CYS A 78 -3.92 8.30 4.86
C CYS A 78 -4.59 7.21 4.00
N LYS A 79 -5.77 7.51 3.44
CA LYS A 79 -6.44 6.65 2.42
C LYS A 79 -5.87 6.87 1.02
N GLU A 80 -4.60 7.20 0.91
CA GLU A 80 -4.01 7.66 -0.36
C GLU A 80 -4.00 6.54 -1.41
N MET A 81 -3.80 5.29 -0.99
CA MET A 81 -3.91 4.11 -1.87
C MET A 81 -5.33 3.90 -2.39
N ASP A 82 -6.33 3.94 -1.49
CA ASP A 82 -7.75 3.79 -1.88
C ASP A 82 -8.21 4.91 -2.82
N ALA A 83 -7.71 6.13 -2.60
CA ALA A 83 -7.98 7.28 -3.47
C ALA A 83 -7.35 7.10 -4.85
N LYS A 84 -6.10 6.62 -4.93
CA LYS A 84 -5.41 6.34 -6.20
C LYS A 84 -6.10 5.26 -7.00
N LEU A 85 -6.52 4.15 -6.37
CA LEU A 85 -7.25 3.08 -7.05
C LEU A 85 -8.57 3.58 -7.66
N ARG A 86 -9.32 4.39 -6.90
CA ARG A 86 -10.58 4.97 -7.37
C ARG A 86 -10.38 6.00 -8.48
N ASP A 87 -9.35 6.84 -8.41
CA ASP A 87 -9.03 7.79 -9.49
C ASP A 87 -8.57 7.08 -10.77
N GLU A 88 -7.77 6.02 -10.62
CA GLU A 88 -7.28 5.23 -11.76
C GLU A 88 -8.40 4.40 -12.41
N GLU A 89 -9.30 3.82 -11.61
CA GLU A 89 -10.52 3.16 -12.10
C GLU A 89 -11.45 4.16 -12.80
N ALA A 90 -11.67 5.33 -12.20
CA ALA A 90 -12.46 6.41 -12.81
C ALA A 90 -11.82 6.91 -14.13
N ARG A 91 -10.49 7.00 -14.18
CA ARG A 91 -9.75 7.37 -15.39
C ARG A 91 -9.87 6.29 -16.48
N ARG A 92 -9.79 5.01 -16.12
CA ARG A 92 -10.04 3.89 -17.05
C ARG A 92 -11.46 3.91 -17.61
N LEU A 93 -12.47 4.14 -16.77
CA LEU A 93 -13.87 4.27 -17.21
C LEU A 93 -14.07 5.47 -18.15
N ARG A 94 -13.43 6.61 -17.87
CA ARG A 94 -13.46 7.80 -18.75
C ARG A 94 -12.73 7.60 -20.07
N ALA A 95 -11.66 6.80 -20.10
CA ALA A 95 -10.91 6.48 -21.32
C ALA A 95 -11.66 5.49 -22.23
N GLY A 96 -12.51 4.62 -21.68
CA GLY A 96 -13.34 3.68 -22.47
C GLY A 96 -14.62 4.28 -23.06
N GLY A 97 -15.00 5.51 -22.68
CA GLY A 97 -16.28 6.12 -23.07
C GLY A 97 -16.25 7.07 -24.27
N ARG A 98 -15.15 7.15 -25.03
CA ARG A 98 -15.07 8.06 -26.20
C ARG A 98 -15.31 7.32 -27.50
N ALA A 99 -16.57 7.00 -27.75
CA ALA A 99 -17.08 6.87 -29.11
C ALA A 99 -18.35 7.72 -29.23
N ASN A 100 -18.23 8.79 -30.02
CA ASN A 100 -19.28 9.67 -30.56
C ASN A 100 -19.79 10.80 -29.65
N ALA A 101 -19.20 11.98 -29.83
CA ALA A 101 -19.89 13.25 -29.70
C ALA A 101 -19.24 14.26 -30.67
N ASP A 102 -19.49 14.06 -31.97
CA ASP A 102 -19.26 15.09 -32.98
C ASP A 102 -20.49 16.03 -33.01
N GLU A 103 -20.21 17.27 -32.64
CA GLU A 103 -20.89 18.55 -32.85
C GLU A 103 -22.27 18.61 -33.55
N VAL A 104 -23.27 19.28 -32.93
CA VAL A 104 -24.10 20.38 -33.53
C VAL A 104 -25.12 20.96 -32.51
N LYS A 105 -24.80 22.18 -32.04
CA LYS A 105 -25.64 23.38 -31.75
C LYS A 105 -26.90 23.31 -30.84
N LYS A 106 -26.75 23.99 -29.69
CA LYS A 106 -27.56 25.13 -29.15
C LYS A 106 -29.06 24.92 -28.85
N ALA A 107 -29.42 24.89 -27.56
CA ALA A 107 -30.57 25.62 -27.02
C ALA A 107 -30.43 25.82 -25.50
N ARG A 108 -30.75 27.04 -25.05
CA ARG A 108 -30.88 27.42 -23.64
C ARG A 108 -32.16 26.84 -23.03
N ALA A 109 -32.26 27.01 -21.71
CA ALA A 109 -33.44 26.89 -20.85
C ALA A 109 -33.65 25.51 -20.22
N TRP A 110 -33.16 25.38 -18.98
CA TRP A 110 -33.96 24.68 -17.98
C TRP A 110 -34.40 25.71 -16.94
N ASP A 111 -35.61 26.20 -17.17
CA ASP A 111 -36.48 26.84 -16.22
C ASP A 111 -36.42 26.15 -14.84
N ARG A 112 -36.04 26.92 -13.82
CA ARG A 112 -36.46 26.67 -12.45
C ARG A 112 -36.64 28.01 -11.74
N ALA A 113 -37.62 28.79 -12.21
CA ALA A 113 -38.39 29.67 -11.32
C ALA A 113 -39.06 28.74 -10.28
N GLU A 114 -38.88 28.91 -8.97
CA GLU A 114 -39.63 29.77 -8.05
C GLU A 114 -39.17 29.32 -6.63
N ARG A 115 -38.89 30.10 -5.57
CA ARG A 115 -39.19 31.46 -5.09
C ARG A 115 -38.19 31.81 -3.95
N PRO A 116 -37.98 33.09 -3.61
CA PRO A 116 -37.18 33.52 -2.45
C PRO A 116 -38.01 33.53 -1.15
N ILE A 117 -37.35 33.34 0.00
CA ILE A 117 -37.96 33.63 1.33
C ILE A 117 -36.98 34.55 2.10
N PRO A 118 -37.44 35.69 2.64
CA PRO A 118 -36.59 36.76 3.17
C PRO A 118 -36.10 36.47 4.60
N ALA A 119 -34.94 37.03 4.95
CA ALA A 119 -34.43 37.05 6.31
C ALA A 119 -35.24 38.02 7.19
N PRO A 120 -35.61 37.67 8.43
CA PRO A 120 -36.05 38.65 9.40
C PRO A 120 -34.83 39.27 10.11
N ASP A 121 -34.71 40.59 9.98
CA ASP A 121 -33.72 41.43 10.69
C ASP A 121 -34.02 41.56 12.19
N ALA A 122 -32.91 41.58 12.94
CA ALA A 122 -32.60 42.21 14.23
C ALA A 122 -33.62 42.25 15.39
N LYS A 123 -33.17 41.78 16.56
CA LYS A 123 -33.48 42.42 17.87
C LYS A 123 -32.20 42.45 18.71
N CYS A 124 -32.00 43.56 19.41
CA CYS A 124 -30.80 44.01 20.13
C CYS A 124 -30.23 43.05 21.18
#